data_AF-A0A7Y8HV82-F1
#
_entry.id   AF-A0A7Y8HV82-F1
#
_cell.length_a   1.000
_cell.length_b   1.000
_cell.length_c   1.000
_cell.angle_alpha   90.00
_cell.angle_beta   90.00
_cell.angle_gamma   90.00
#
_symmetry.space_group_name_H-M   'P 1'
#
loop_
_entity.id
_entity.type
_entity.pdbx_description
1 polymer ?
#
loop_
_entity_poly.entity_id
_entity_poly.type
_entity_poly.pdbx_seq_one_letter_code
_entity_poly.pdbx_strand_id
1 'polypeptide(L)'
;MIRKIIRYYKNYGFRKTLARSFLELSHKFESEKVNPVSNTQEVTSINILSLFKEKIGEIENPRILELGSRVVTREALRYMLELNFPHEYTGLDIHEGPNVDIVCDAH
;
A
#
# COMPACT_ATOMS: atom_id res chain seq x y z
N MET A 1 -15.59 -30.61 -7.27
CA MET A 1 -14.62 -29.93 -6.39
C MET A 1 -15.19 -29.69 -4.98
N ILE A 2 -16.35 -29.04 -4.86
CA ILE A 2 -16.99 -28.67 -3.58
C ILE A 2 -17.21 -29.86 -2.62
N ARG A 3 -17.71 -31.01 -3.10
CA ARG A 3 -17.92 -32.21 -2.25
C ARG A 3 -16.63 -32.76 -1.63
N LYS A 4 -15.47 -32.60 -2.29
CA LYS A 4 -14.17 -33.04 -1.76
C LYS A 4 -13.69 -32.09 -0.65
N ILE A 5 -13.91 -30.79 -0.81
CA ILE A 5 -13.58 -29.76 0.19
C ILE A 5 -14.42 -29.96 1.45
N ILE A 6 -15.73 -30.21 1.32
CA ILE A 6 -16.62 -30.48 2.46
C ILE A 6 -16.20 -31.75 3.22
N ARG A 7 -15.82 -32.82 2.51
CA ARG A 7 -15.33 -34.06 3.13
C ARG A 7 -14.00 -33.86 3.83
N TYR A 8 -13.10 -33.08 3.23
CA TYR A 8 -11.80 -32.74 3.82
C TYR A 8 -11.95 -31.87 5.07
N TYR A 9 -12.86 -30.89 5.03
CA TYR A 9 -13.24 -30.07 6.18
C TYR A 9 -13.73 -30.91 7.35
N LYS A 10 -14.63 -31.87 7.10
CA LYS A 10 -15.15 -32.75 8.15
C LYS A 10 -14.06 -33.61 8.80
N ASN A 11 -13.02 -34.00 8.06
CA ASN A 11 -11.98 -34.89 8.56
C ASN A 11 -10.77 -34.15 9.19
N TYR A 12 -10.48 -32.93 8.75
CA TYR A 12 -9.24 -32.21 9.09
C TYR A 12 -9.45 -30.81 9.67
N GLY A 13 -10.70 -30.34 9.71
CA GLY A 13 -11.08 -29.04 10.25
C GLY A 13 -10.83 -27.86 9.30
N PHE A 14 -11.30 -26.69 9.73
CA PHE A 14 -11.30 -25.45 8.95
C PHE A 14 -9.90 -25.00 8.54
N ARG A 15 -8.96 -24.95 9.49
CA ARG A 15 -7.61 -24.42 9.27
C ARG A 15 -6.85 -25.17 8.18
N LYS A 16 -6.89 -26.50 8.20
CA LYS A 16 -6.23 -27.34 7.18
C LYS A 16 -6.92 -27.25 5.81
N THR A 17 -8.23 -27.03 5.80
CA THR A 17 -8.99 -26.87 4.56
C THR A 17 -8.66 -25.54 3.88
N LEU A 18 -8.58 -24.45 4.64
CA LEU A 18 -8.16 -23.15 4.13
C LEU A 18 -6.74 -23.18 3.57
N ALA A 19 -5.78 -23.73 4.32
CA ALA A 19 -4.39 -23.84 3.86
C ALA A 19 -4.29 -24.59 2.52
N ARG A 20 -5.06 -25.67 2.37
CA ARG A 20 -5.12 -26.44 1.12
C ARG A 20 -5.76 -25.63 -0.02
N SER A 21 -6.83 -24.89 0.25
CA SER A 21 -7.46 -24.03 -0.76
C SER A 21 -6.54 -22.91 -1.23
N PHE A 22 -5.75 -22.31 -0.32
CA PHE A 22 -4.74 -21.33 -0.69
C PHE A 22 -3.61 -21.93 -1.54
N LEU A 23 -3.15 -23.14 -1.21
CA LEU A 23 -2.12 -23.84 -1.97
C LEU A 23 -2.62 -24.25 -3.37
N GLU A 24 -3.87 -24.72 -3.49
CA GLU A 24 -4.47 -25.04 -4.79
C GLU A 24 -4.69 -23.79 -5.64
N LEU A 25 -5.02 -22.65 -5.01
CA LEU A 25 -5.10 -21.35 -5.68
C LEU A 25 -3.73 -20.87 -6.16
N SER A 26 -2.68 -20.95 -5.34
CA SER A 26 -1.33 -20.51 -5.73
C SER A 26 -0.79 -21.29 -6.93
N HIS A 27 -0.99 -22.61 -6.95
CA HIS A 27 -0.62 -23.44 -8.10
C HIS A 27 -1.41 -23.08 -9.36
N LYS A 28 -2.67 -22.70 -9.22
CA LYS A 28 -3.48 -22.26 -10.36
C LYS A 28 -2.96 -20.94 -10.93
N PHE A 29 -2.62 -19.97 -10.08
CA PHE A 29 -2.00 -18.71 -10.49
C PHE A 29 -0.63 -18.90 -11.15
N GLU A 30 0.17 -19.86 -10.68
CA GLU A 30 1.44 -20.21 -11.34
C GLU A 30 1.22 -20.85 -12.71
N SER A 31 0.19 -21.70 -12.85
CA SER A 31 -0.15 -22.36 -14.12
C SER A 31 -0.78 -21.43 -15.16
N GLU A 32 -1.34 -20.29 -14.75
CA GLU A 32 -1.94 -19.28 -15.63
C GLU A 32 -0.92 -18.23 -16.12
N LYS A 33 0.38 -18.36 -15.79
CA LYS A 33 1.47 -17.58 -16.41
C LYS A 33 1.72 -18.01 -17.88
N VAL A 34 0.76 -17.72 -18.75
CA VAL A 34 0.93 -17.73 -20.21
C VAL A 34 1.14 -16.29 -20.67
N ASN A 35 2.35 -16.05 -21.20
CA ASN A 35 2.86 -14.86 -21.89
C ASN A 35 2.86 -13.53 -21.11
N PRO A 36 4.04 -13.01 -20.70
CA PRO A 36 4.11 -11.65 -20.21
C PRO A 36 3.82 -10.70 -21.38
N VAL A 37 2.69 -10.01 -21.32
CA VAL A 37 2.55 -8.75 -22.05
C VAL A 37 3.61 -7.83 -21.47
N SER A 38 4.69 -7.65 -22.23
CA SER A 38 5.78 -6.74 -21.95
C SER A 38 5.26 -5.30 -21.90
N ASN A 39 4.76 -4.86 -20.75
CA ASN A 39 4.65 -3.44 -20.34
C ASN A 39 4.02 -3.27 -18.93
N THR A 40 4.29 -4.16 -18.00
CA THR A 40 4.09 -3.82 -16.58
C THR A 40 5.45 -3.48 -16.00
N GLN A 41 5.82 -2.19 -16.08
CA GLN A 41 6.90 -1.67 -15.26
C GLN A 41 6.57 -2.02 -13.80
N GLU A 42 7.47 -2.74 -13.12
CA GLU A 42 7.39 -2.90 -11.68
C GLU A 42 7.34 -1.51 -11.05
N VAL A 43 6.18 -1.12 -10.56
CA VAL A 43 6.00 0.10 -9.79
C VAL A 43 6.63 -0.15 -8.42
N THR A 44 7.93 0.06 -8.33
CA THR A 44 8.65 0.11 -7.06
C THR A 44 8.28 1.41 -6.33
N SER A 45 8.34 1.41 -4.99
CA SER A 45 8.04 2.58 -4.15
C SER A 45 8.86 3.83 -4.53
N ILE A 46 10.07 3.65 -5.06
CA ILE A 46 10.92 4.71 -5.62
C ILE A 46 10.24 5.42 -6.81
N ASN A 47 9.52 4.66 -7.63
CA ASN A 47 8.85 5.15 -8.84
C ASN A 47 7.62 6.01 -8.48
N ILE A 48 6.90 5.66 -7.41
CA ILE A 48 5.72 6.40 -6.94
C ILE A 48 6.10 7.78 -6.41
N LEU A 49 7.15 7.87 -5.59
CA LEU A 49 7.60 9.16 -5.03
C LEU A 49 8.14 10.09 -6.12
N SER A 50 8.87 9.54 -7.09
CA SER A 50 9.39 10.33 -8.21
C SER A 50 8.26 10.89 -9.07
N LEU A 51 7.26 10.07 -9.40
CA LEU A 51 6.08 10.51 -10.12
C LEU A 51 5.26 11.53 -9.34
N PHE A 52 5.13 11.35 -8.02
CA PHE A 52 4.46 12.33 -7.15
C PHE A 52 5.17 13.68 -7.23
N LYS A 53 6.51 13.71 -7.09
CA LYS A 53 7.32 14.94 -7.18
C LYS A 53 7.14 15.67 -8.52
N GLU A 54 7.13 14.92 -9.62
CA GLU A 54 6.88 15.46 -10.95
C GLU A 54 5.50 16.13 -11.02
N LYS A 55 4.46 15.41 -10.62
CA LYS A 55 3.07 15.86 -10.76
C LYS A 55 2.72 17.01 -9.83
N ILE A 56 3.20 16.98 -8.60
CA ILE A 56 2.92 18.05 -7.64
C ILE A 56 3.62 19.37 -8.05
N GLY A 57 4.78 19.28 -8.73
CA GLY A 57 5.50 20.44 -9.24
C GLY A 57 4.82 21.14 -10.42
N GLU A 58 3.84 20.49 -11.07
CA GLU A 58 2.98 21.10 -12.09
C GLU A 58 1.89 21.99 -11.47
N ILE A 59 1.69 21.91 -10.15
CA ILE A 59 0.65 22.66 -9.43
C ILE A 59 1.27 23.92 -8.81
N GLU A 60 0.67 25.08 -9.04
CA GLU A 60 1.08 26.33 -8.41
C GLU A 60 0.69 26.33 -6.91
N ASN A 61 1.68 26.49 -6.03
CA ASN A 61 1.54 26.52 -4.56
C ASN A 61 0.70 25.35 -3.99
N PRO A 62 1.15 24.09 -4.16
CA PRO A 62 0.38 22.93 -3.74
C PRO A 62 0.25 22.85 -2.22
N ARG A 63 -0.85 22.26 -1.77
CA ARG A 63 -1.12 21.95 -0.36
C ARG A 63 -1.07 20.43 -0.20
N ILE A 64 -0.15 19.95 0.62
CA ILE A 64 0.17 18.54 0.79
C ILE A 64 -0.34 18.08 2.16
N LEU A 65 -1.18 17.06 2.17
CA LEU A 65 -1.69 16.42 3.39
C LEU A 65 -1.05 15.03 3.54
N GLU A 66 -0.33 14.80 4.64
CA GLU A 66 0.22 13.48 4.98
C GLU A 66 -0.66 12.80 6.04
N LEU A 67 -1.29 11.68 5.66
CA LEU A 67 -2.06 10.84 6.58
C LEU A 67 -1.13 9.82 7.23
N GLY A 68 -1.23 9.65 8.56
CA GLY A 68 -0.31 8.77 9.29
C GLY A 68 1.06 9.40 9.51
N SER A 69 1.09 10.73 9.64
CA SER A 69 2.32 11.54 9.77
C SER A 69 3.10 11.27 11.06
N ARG A 70 2.51 10.55 12.04
CA ARG A 70 3.19 10.16 13.26
C ARG A 70 4.39 9.27 12.94
N VAL A 71 5.55 9.68 13.45
CA VAL A 71 6.87 9.10 13.15
C VAL A 71 6.89 7.57 13.07
N VAL A 72 7.14 7.05 11.85
CA VAL A 72 7.62 5.67 11.65
C VAL A 72 9.01 5.63 11.00
N THR A 73 9.31 6.48 10.00
CA THR A 73 10.65 6.49 9.34
C THR A 73 11.23 7.87 9.03
N ARG A 74 10.44 8.96 9.13
CA ARG A 74 10.81 10.34 8.71
C ARG A 74 11.15 10.51 7.23
N GLU A 75 11.01 9.47 6.41
CA GLU A 75 11.37 9.56 4.99
C GLU A 75 10.39 10.41 4.19
N ALA A 76 9.07 10.21 4.37
CA ALA A 76 8.04 10.93 3.62
C ALA A 76 8.12 12.45 3.84
N LEU A 77 8.13 12.89 5.10
CA LEU A 77 8.30 14.31 5.45
C LEU A 77 9.61 14.89 4.87
N ARG A 78 10.73 14.17 4.98
CA ARG A 78 12.00 14.63 4.42
C ARG A 78 11.88 14.87 2.91
N TYR A 79 11.20 13.98 2.19
CA TYR A 79 10.98 14.16 0.75
C TYR A 79 10.11 15.37 0.41
N MET A 80 9.13 15.72 1.25
CA MET A 80 8.29 16.91 1.07
C MET A 80 9.09 18.18 1.35
N LEU A 81 9.90 18.21 2.41
CA LEU A 81 10.78 19.35 2.71
C LEU A 81 11.87 19.59 1.65
N GLU A 82 12.27 18.55 0.92
CA GLU A 82 13.24 18.62 -0.19
C GLU A 82 12.62 19.03 -1.55
N LEU A 83 11.35 19.41 -1.59
CA LEU A 83 10.73 19.93 -2.81
C LEU A 83 11.24 21.34 -3.11
N ASN A 84 11.81 21.54 -4.30
CA ASN A 84 12.42 22.81 -4.73
C ASN A 84 11.40 23.87 -5.21
N PHE A 85 10.18 23.83 -4.71
CA PHE A 85 9.15 24.81 -5.02
C PHE A 85 8.33 25.14 -3.75
N PRO A 86 7.76 26.36 -3.65
CA PRO A 86 6.91 26.74 -2.54
C PRO A 86 5.70 25.81 -2.42
N HIS A 87 5.42 25.30 -1.22
CA HIS A 87 4.28 24.45 -0.94
C HIS A 87 3.88 24.56 0.54
N GLU A 88 2.62 24.23 0.84
CA GLU A 88 2.15 24.04 2.21
C GLU A 88 2.13 22.55 2.53
N TYR A 89 2.52 22.20 3.75
CA TYR A 89 2.47 20.83 4.26
C TYR A 89 1.64 20.79 5.54
N THR A 90 0.85 19.74 5.70
CA THR A 90 0.09 19.45 6.92
C THR A 90 0.15 17.96 7.22
N GLY A 91 0.65 17.60 8.39
CA GLY A 91 0.62 16.24 8.90
C GLY A 91 -0.64 15.96 9.69
N LEU A 92 -1.32 14.86 9.38
CA LEU A 92 -2.52 14.39 10.06
C LEU A 92 -2.30 12.99 10.62
N ASP A 93 -2.75 12.75 11.84
CA ASP A 93 -2.75 11.42 12.45
C ASP A 93 -3.93 11.26 13.43
N ILE A 94 -4.20 10.03 13.86
CA ILE A 94 -5.20 9.71 14.88
C ILE A 94 -4.63 9.84 16.31
N HIS A 95 -3.32 10.03 16.41
CA HIS A 95 -2.61 10.19 17.67
C HIS A 95 -1.64 11.36 17.61
N GLU A 96 -1.40 12.01 18.74
CA GLU A 96 -0.34 13.00 18.86
C GLU A 96 1.04 12.39 18.55
N GLY A 97 1.92 13.20 17.98
CA GLY A 97 3.31 12.83 17.74
C GLY A 97 4.09 13.89 16.98
N PRO A 98 5.41 13.69 16.79
CA PRO A 98 6.20 14.59 15.99
C PRO A 98 5.70 14.60 14.54
N ASN A 99 5.57 15.80 13.96
CA ASN A 99 5.05 16.07 12.61
C ASN A 99 3.53 15.94 12.44
N VAL A 100 2.78 15.76 13.52
CA VAL A 100 1.32 15.80 13.50
C VAL A 100 0.85 17.23 13.78
N ASP A 101 0.33 17.89 12.76
CA ASP A 101 -0.27 19.22 12.87
C ASP A 101 -1.75 19.11 13.29
N ILE A 102 -2.43 18.06 12.83
CA ILE A 102 -3.85 17.82 13.10
C ILE A 102 -4.04 16.41 13.66
N VAL A 103 -4.64 16.32 14.85
CA VAL A 103 -5.13 15.05 15.40
C VAL A 103 -6.60 14.89 15.00
N CYS A 104 -6.90 13.92 14.15
CA CYS A 104 -8.26 13.56 13.80
C CYS A 104 -8.70 12.35 14.62
N ASP A 105 -9.52 12.58 15.64
CA ASP A 105 -10.11 11.50 16.43
C ASP A 105 -11.10 10.72 15.55
N ALA A 106 -10.82 9.45 15.30
CA ALA A 106 -11.70 8.57 14.56
C ALA A 106 -12.74 8.01 15.54
N HIS A 107 -13.76 8.82 15.85
CA HIS A 107 -14.93 8.40 16.63
C HIS A 107 -15.91 7.57 15.80
#